data_AF-A0A8U0URC1-F1
#
_entry.id   AF-A0A8U0URC1-F1
#
_cell.length_a   1.000
_cell.length_b   1.000
_cell.length_c   1.000
_cell.angle_alpha   90.00
_cell.angle_beta   90.00
_cell.angle_gamma   90.00
#
_symmetry.space_group_name_H-M   'P 1'
#
loop_
_entity.id
_entity.type
_entity.pdbx_description
1 polymer ?
#
loop_
_entity_poly.entity_id
_entity_poly.type
_entity_poly.pdbx_seq_one_letter_code
_entity_poly.pdbx_strand_id
1 'polypeptide(L)'
;MSVGTTPGGTTPAATIPAGTTPESERDAEFQEHEKILSPDFLSAAQITEMLAEDIDGVQQKLKKFLNFKNLNTCLKEAILLDYYVSGFLWARGMEFSVIQYSKFMTLLDMLLHNLRTLHMSLEDSIKWLGEVMAETGPSHSQKNEESNVFNIKQANAVIDYLKISLFQHYKLYEFLFYSTREEIVIGTEV
;
A
#
# COMPACT_ATOMS: atom_id res chain seq x y z
N MET A 1 -40.43 65.34 9.23
CA MET A 1 -41.72 65.30 9.96
C MET A 1 -42.70 64.48 9.12
N SER A 2 -43.54 63.65 9.74
CA SER A 2 -44.56 62.76 9.13
C SER A 2 -43.99 61.68 8.17
N VAL A 3 -44.26 60.36 8.31
CA VAL A 3 -45.53 59.60 8.49
C VAL A 3 -46.46 59.81 7.28
N GLY A 4 -46.91 58.81 6.50
CA GLY A 4 -46.71 57.35 6.53
C GLY A 4 -48.01 56.62 6.12
N THR A 5 -47.97 55.64 5.19
CA THR A 5 -49.16 54.84 4.78
C THR A 5 -48.81 53.52 4.04
N THR A 6 -49.40 52.42 4.51
CA THR A 6 -49.74 51.16 3.77
C THR A 6 -51.25 51.21 3.38
N PRO A 7 -51.93 50.21 2.73
CA PRO A 7 -51.56 48.81 2.40
C PRO A 7 -52.06 48.24 1.02
N GLY A 8 -51.88 46.92 0.82
CA GLY A 8 -52.59 46.05 -0.16
C GLY A 8 -51.69 45.44 -1.26
N GLY A 9 -51.83 44.18 -1.71
CA GLY A 9 -52.62 43.04 -1.24
C GLY A 9 -52.75 41.95 -2.32
N THR A 10 -52.35 40.68 -2.04
CA THR A 10 -52.69 39.40 -2.77
C THR A 10 -52.33 39.27 -4.27
N THR A 11 -51.92 38.16 -4.91
CA THR A 11 -51.48 36.75 -4.65
C THR A 11 -51.07 36.13 -6.02
N PRO A 12 -50.55 34.88 -6.19
CA PRO A 12 -49.86 33.92 -5.30
C PRO A 12 -48.54 33.31 -5.91
N ALA A 13 -47.89 32.42 -5.14
CA ALA A 13 -47.08 31.26 -5.58
C ALA A 13 -46.03 31.37 -6.71
N ALA A 14 -44.75 31.36 -6.30
CA ALA A 14 -43.68 30.67 -7.04
C ALA A 14 -42.73 30.00 -6.03
N THR A 15 -42.80 28.68 -5.93
CA THR A 15 -41.92 27.88 -5.07
C THR A 15 -40.53 27.82 -5.69
N ILE A 16 -39.55 28.49 -5.08
CA ILE A 16 -38.13 28.23 -5.38
C ILE A 16 -37.69 27.04 -4.50
N PRO A 17 -37.06 25.99 -5.06
CA PRO A 17 -36.58 24.87 -4.27
C PRO A 17 -35.58 25.33 -3.21
N ALA A 18 -35.64 24.71 -2.03
CA ALA A 18 -34.65 24.92 -0.99
C ALA A 18 -33.24 24.59 -1.50
N GLY A 19 -32.24 25.29 -0.96
CA GLY A 19 -30.86 25.17 -1.40
C GLY A 19 -30.33 23.74 -1.37
N THR A 20 -29.47 23.44 -2.34
CA THR A 20 -28.73 22.19 -2.49
C THR A 20 -28.08 21.73 -1.19
N THR A 21 -28.46 20.53 -0.76
CA THR A 21 -27.89 19.81 0.38
C THR A 21 -26.39 19.52 0.15
N PRO A 22 -25.45 20.01 0.98
CA PRO A 22 -24.02 19.74 0.83
C PRO A 22 -23.60 18.42 1.52
N GLU A 23 -24.51 17.45 1.61
CA GLU A 23 -24.25 16.17 2.30
C GLU A 23 -23.66 15.12 1.35
N SER A 24 -23.98 15.17 0.05
CA SER A 24 -23.51 14.18 -0.93
C SER A 24 -22.05 14.36 -1.37
N GLU A 25 -21.42 15.53 -1.16
CA GLU A 25 -20.01 15.76 -1.53
C GLU A 25 -19.06 15.20 -0.47
N ARG A 26 -19.41 15.30 0.82
CA ARG A 26 -18.60 14.75 1.91
C ARG A 26 -18.61 13.23 1.91
N ASP A 27 -19.76 12.60 1.64
CA ASP A 27 -19.84 11.14 1.55
C ASP A 27 -19.09 10.57 0.33
N ALA A 28 -18.83 11.39 -0.70
CA ALA A 28 -17.98 11.03 -1.83
C ALA A 28 -16.48 11.10 -1.48
N GLU A 29 -16.04 12.16 -0.75
CA GLU A 29 -14.68 12.23 -0.22
C GLU A 29 -14.39 11.05 0.74
N PHE A 30 -15.33 10.74 1.65
CA PHE A 30 -15.15 9.61 2.58
C PHE A 30 -15.13 8.22 1.93
N GLN A 31 -15.59 8.07 0.68
CA GLN A 31 -15.57 6.80 -0.06
C GLN A 31 -14.27 6.53 -0.84
N GLU A 32 -13.33 7.49 -0.94
CA GLU A 32 -12.02 7.20 -1.56
C GLU A 32 -10.98 6.59 -0.61
N HIS A 33 -11.17 6.71 0.71
CA HIS A 33 -10.17 6.33 1.74
C HIS A 33 -10.02 4.82 2.01
N GLU A 34 -10.39 3.95 1.06
CA GLU A 34 -10.23 2.48 1.15
C GLU A 34 -9.21 1.93 0.12
N LYS A 35 -8.55 2.82 -0.65
CA LYS A 35 -7.90 2.46 -1.92
C LYS A 35 -6.37 2.34 -1.95
N ILE A 36 -5.59 2.93 -1.04
CA ILE A 36 -4.13 2.93 -1.21
C ILE A 36 -3.53 1.52 -1.15
N LEU A 37 -4.00 0.65 -0.25
CA LEU A 37 -3.50 -0.73 -0.12
C LEU A 37 -4.56 -1.77 -0.53
N SER A 38 -5.22 -1.55 -1.67
CA SER A 38 -6.27 -2.42 -2.22
C SER A 38 -6.07 -2.58 -3.74
N PRO A 39 -6.16 -3.81 -4.32
CA PRO A 39 -6.48 -5.08 -3.69
C PRO A 39 -5.32 -5.66 -2.84
N ASP A 40 -5.67 -6.57 -1.93
CA ASP A 40 -4.71 -7.28 -1.09
C ASP A 40 -3.81 -8.22 -1.92
N PHE A 41 -2.50 -8.17 -1.68
CA PHE A 41 -1.51 -9.04 -2.33
C PHE A 41 -1.61 -10.50 -1.90
N LEU A 42 -1.91 -10.77 -0.63
CA LEU A 42 -2.14 -12.11 -0.09
C LEU A 42 -3.49 -12.18 0.60
N SER A 43 -4.28 -13.20 0.30
CA SER A 43 -5.55 -13.42 1.00
C SER A 43 -5.34 -13.88 2.45
N ALA A 44 -6.31 -13.58 3.31
CA ALA A 44 -6.34 -14.03 4.71
C ALA A 44 -6.15 -15.56 4.85
N ALA A 45 -6.67 -16.35 3.90
CA ALA A 45 -6.49 -17.80 3.87
C ALA A 45 -5.02 -18.19 3.63
N GLN A 46 -4.35 -17.59 2.65
CA GLN A 46 -2.93 -17.84 2.36
C GLN A 46 -2.03 -17.40 3.52
N ILE A 47 -2.32 -16.27 4.16
CA ILE A 47 -1.60 -15.79 5.35
C ILE A 47 -1.74 -16.80 6.49
N THR A 48 -2.97 -17.24 6.79
CA THR A 48 -3.25 -18.21 7.85
C THR A 48 -2.57 -19.56 7.57
N GLU A 49 -2.57 -20.01 6.32
CA GLU A 49 -1.89 -21.23 5.89
C GLU A 49 -0.37 -21.13 6.07
N MET A 50 0.25 -20.00 5.69
CA MET A 50 1.70 -19.77 5.85
C MET A 50 2.14 -19.52 7.29
N LEU A 51 1.26 -18.99 8.15
CA LEU A 51 1.52 -18.80 9.58
C LEU A 51 1.73 -20.13 10.33
N ALA A 52 1.13 -21.22 9.86
CA ALA A 52 1.25 -22.56 10.44
C ALA A 52 2.53 -23.33 10.03
N GLU A 53 3.34 -22.76 9.15
CA GLU A 53 4.49 -23.44 8.52
C GLU A 53 5.83 -23.00 9.10
N ASP A 54 6.87 -23.81 8.89
CA ASP A 54 8.25 -23.41 9.14
C ASP A 54 8.80 -22.47 8.04
N ILE A 55 10.09 -22.14 8.11
CA ILE A 55 10.74 -21.22 7.16
C ILE A 55 10.71 -21.79 5.74
N ASP A 56 10.94 -23.10 5.58
CA ASP A 56 10.95 -23.76 4.27
C ASP A 56 9.53 -23.85 3.68
N GLY A 57 8.52 -24.15 4.50
CA GLY A 57 7.12 -24.17 4.10
C GLY A 57 6.62 -22.80 3.62
N VAL A 58 6.94 -21.71 4.35
CA VAL A 58 6.67 -20.33 3.91
C VAL A 58 7.34 -20.05 2.56
N GLN A 59 8.63 -20.39 2.43
CA GLN A 59 9.38 -20.19 1.19
C GLN A 59 8.77 -20.94 -0.01
N GLN A 60 8.36 -22.21 0.16
CA GLN A 60 7.74 -22.97 -0.93
C GLN A 60 6.35 -22.43 -1.31
N LYS A 61 5.54 -22.00 -0.34
CA LYS A 61 4.22 -21.40 -0.64
C LYS A 61 4.35 -20.06 -1.34
N LEU A 62 5.24 -19.17 -0.90
CA LEU A 62 5.49 -17.88 -1.58
C LEU A 62 6.07 -18.09 -2.98
N LYS A 63 7.03 -19.01 -3.16
CA LYS A 63 7.56 -19.40 -4.48
C LYS A 63 6.44 -19.85 -5.43
N LYS A 64 5.54 -20.70 -4.95
CA LYS A 64 4.40 -21.21 -5.72
C LYS A 64 3.42 -20.10 -6.07
N PHE A 65 3.09 -19.22 -5.11
CA PHE A 65 2.21 -18.07 -5.31
C PHE A 65 2.77 -17.09 -6.35
N LEU A 66 4.05 -16.75 -6.25
CA LEU A 66 4.78 -15.90 -7.19
C LEU A 66 5.05 -16.57 -8.55
N ASN A 67 4.73 -17.86 -8.70
CA ASN A 67 4.97 -18.68 -9.89
C ASN A 67 6.46 -18.70 -10.33
N PHE A 68 7.38 -18.62 -9.37
CA PHE A 68 8.83 -18.66 -9.61
C PHE A 68 9.32 -20.10 -9.82
N LYS A 69 10.08 -20.32 -10.88
CA LYS A 69 10.50 -21.64 -11.38
C LYS A 69 12.01 -21.79 -11.48
N ASN A 70 12.73 -20.69 -11.64
CA ASN A 70 14.13 -20.67 -12.06
C ASN A 70 15.07 -20.13 -10.97
N LEU A 71 14.76 -20.30 -9.69
CA LEU A 71 15.54 -19.73 -8.57
C LEU A 71 17.05 -20.00 -8.67
N ASN A 72 17.45 -21.17 -9.17
CA ASN A 72 18.85 -21.57 -9.31
C ASN A 72 19.60 -20.87 -10.49
N THR A 73 18.88 -20.24 -11.42
CA THR A 73 19.44 -19.64 -12.66
C THR A 73 18.94 -18.22 -12.93
N CYS A 74 17.98 -17.73 -12.15
CA CYS A 74 17.37 -16.41 -12.26
C CYS A 74 17.52 -15.66 -10.93
N LEU A 75 18.61 -14.90 -10.81
CA LEU A 75 18.91 -14.04 -9.66
C LEU A 75 17.72 -13.13 -9.28
N LYS A 76 16.92 -12.70 -10.26
CA LYS A 76 15.71 -11.90 -10.05
C LYS A 76 14.61 -12.65 -9.32
N GLU A 77 14.31 -13.89 -9.70
CA GLU A 77 13.34 -14.70 -8.96
C GLU A 77 13.84 -15.02 -7.55
N ALA A 78 15.15 -15.25 -7.38
CA ALA A 78 15.76 -15.51 -6.07
C ALA A 78 15.67 -14.30 -5.12
N ILE A 79 16.12 -13.11 -5.54
CA ILE A 79 16.09 -11.88 -4.72
C ILE A 79 14.64 -11.48 -4.40
N LEU A 80 13.72 -11.60 -5.36
CA LEU A 80 12.32 -11.28 -5.10
C LEU A 80 11.69 -12.26 -4.10
N LEU A 81 11.99 -13.56 -4.19
CA LEU A 81 11.50 -14.53 -3.21
C LEU A 81 12.04 -14.23 -1.82
N ASP A 82 13.35 -13.99 -1.69
CA ASP A 82 14.01 -13.65 -0.44
C ASP A 82 13.39 -12.41 0.23
N TYR A 83 13.07 -11.38 -0.56
CA TYR A 83 12.37 -10.17 -0.08
C TYR A 83 10.99 -10.47 0.51
N TYR A 84 10.12 -11.20 -0.20
CA TYR A 84 8.78 -11.51 0.31
C TYR A 84 8.82 -12.50 1.49
N VAL A 85 9.76 -13.47 1.48
CA VAL A 85 9.94 -14.43 2.59
C VAL A 85 10.45 -13.70 3.84
N SER A 86 11.50 -12.88 3.71
CA SER A 86 12.02 -12.07 4.80
C SER A 86 10.97 -11.12 5.38
N GLY A 87 10.17 -10.48 4.51
CA GLY A 87 9.04 -9.66 4.94
C GLY A 87 8.01 -10.44 5.74
N PHE A 88 7.54 -11.58 5.21
CA PHE A 88 6.54 -12.41 5.88
C PHE A 88 7.04 -12.94 7.25
N LEU A 89 8.31 -13.34 7.33
CA LEU A 89 8.95 -13.83 8.56
C LEU A 89 9.18 -12.70 9.58
N TRP A 90 9.53 -11.49 9.11
CA TRP A 90 9.66 -10.32 9.98
C TRP A 90 8.30 -9.92 10.58
N ALA A 91 7.24 -9.85 9.77
CA ALA A 91 5.88 -9.61 10.25
C ALA A 91 5.42 -10.67 11.27
N ARG A 92 5.96 -11.89 11.18
CA ARG A 92 5.72 -12.98 12.15
C ARG A 92 6.34 -12.68 13.51
N GLY A 93 7.58 -12.20 13.52
CA GLY A 93 8.27 -11.73 14.73
C GLY A 93 7.63 -10.49 15.36
N MET A 94 6.84 -9.73 14.59
CA MET A 94 6.08 -8.57 15.05
C MET A 94 4.66 -8.90 15.54
N GLU A 95 4.27 -10.18 15.53
CA GLU A 95 2.94 -10.67 15.98
C GLU A 95 1.75 -9.94 15.32
N PHE A 96 1.89 -9.57 14.04
CA PHE A 96 0.84 -8.88 13.29
C PHE A 96 -0.44 -9.71 13.18
N SER A 97 -1.60 -9.05 13.26
CA SER A 97 -2.89 -9.65 12.92
C SER A 97 -2.95 -10.03 11.43
N VAL A 98 -3.87 -10.92 11.03
CA VAL A 98 -4.01 -11.33 9.61
C VAL A 98 -4.29 -10.12 8.70
N ILE A 99 -5.02 -9.11 9.18
CA ILE A 99 -5.28 -7.86 8.45
C ILE A 99 -4.00 -7.03 8.32
N GLN A 100 -3.25 -6.86 9.42
CA GLN A 100 -1.96 -6.16 9.43
C GLN A 100 -0.94 -6.83 8.49
N TYR A 101 -0.89 -8.15 8.50
CA TYR A 101 -0.13 -8.96 7.55
C TYR A 101 -0.52 -8.66 6.11
N SER A 102 -1.81 -8.70 5.78
CA SER A 102 -2.28 -8.46 4.42
C SER A 102 -1.84 -7.10 3.92
N LYS A 103 -2.08 -6.05 4.71
CA LYS A 103 -1.69 -4.67 4.35
C LYS A 103 -0.18 -4.47 4.31
N PHE A 104 0.60 -5.06 5.22
CA PHE A 104 2.06 -5.02 5.16
C PHE A 104 2.62 -5.73 3.91
N MET A 105 2.13 -6.94 3.59
CA MET A 105 2.57 -7.67 2.39
C MET A 105 2.15 -6.97 1.10
N THR A 106 1.01 -6.27 1.10
CA THR A 106 0.56 -5.42 -0.01
C THR A 106 1.46 -4.19 -0.16
N LEU A 107 1.84 -3.55 0.94
CA LEU A 107 2.82 -2.45 0.93
C LEU A 107 4.18 -2.89 0.35
N LEU A 108 4.67 -4.09 0.72
CA LEU A 108 5.91 -4.65 0.15
C LEU A 108 5.81 -4.86 -1.37
N ASP A 109 4.69 -5.38 -1.87
CA ASP A 109 4.46 -5.57 -3.30
C ASP A 109 4.34 -4.24 -4.05
N MET A 110 3.58 -3.29 -3.51
CA MET A 110 3.39 -1.97 -4.12
C MET A 110 4.69 -1.17 -4.22
N LEU A 111 5.59 -1.25 -3.24
CA LEU A 111 6.91 -0.61 -3.33
C LEU A 111 7.74 -1.19 -4.48
N LEU A 112 7.77 -2.52 -4.64
CA LEU A 112 8.44 -3.17 -5.77
C LEU A 112 7.74 -2.89 -7.11
N HIS A 113 6.41 -2.77 -7.10
CA HIS A 113 5.64 -2.39 -8.28
C HIS A 113 5.96 -0.94 -8.70
N ASN A 114 5.92 0.00 -7.77
CA ASN A 114 6.15 1.42 -8.02
C ASN A 114 7.57 1.67 -8.53
N LEU A 115 8.56 0.97 -7.98
CA LEU A 115 9.88 0.88 -8.61
C LEU A 115 9.73 0.30 -10.02
N ARG A 116 9.52 -1.01 -10.17
CA ARG A 116 9.50 -1.73 -11.46
C ARG A 116 8.75 -1.03 -12.60
N THR A 117 7.54 -0.54 -12.33
CA THR A 117 6.59 -0.03 -13.33
C THR A 117 6.70 1.48 -13.55
N LEU A 118 6.85 2.27 -12.47
CA LEU A 118 6.83 3.74 -12.55
C LEU A 118 8.24 4.35 -12.62
N HIS A 119 9.29 3.54 -12.45
CA HIS A 119 10.67 4.00 -12.30
C HIS A 119 10.80 5.08 -11.22
N MET A 120 10.01 4.92 -10.14
CA MET A 120 10.00 5.82 -8.99
C MET A 120 11.43 6.01 -8.48
N SER A 121 11.79 7.20 -7.98
CA SER A 121 13.09 7.41 -7.35
C SER A 121 13.06 6.95 -5.89
N LEU A 122 14.23 6.83 -5.24
CA LEU A 122 14.29 6.56 -3.81
C LEU A 122 13.61 7.66 -2.98
N GLU A 123 13.76 8.93 -3.38
CA GLU A 123 13.12 10.08 -2.73
C GLU A 123 11.59 10.00 -2.85
N ASP A 124 11.09 9.75 -4.06
CA ASP A 124 9.65 9.58 -4.31
C ASP A 124 9.09 8.35 -3.58
N SER A 125 9.86 7.26 -3.49
CA SER A 125 9.47 6.04 -2.78
C SER A 125 9.33 6.27 -1.26
N ILE A 126 10.23 7.08 -0.69
CA ILE A 126 10.16 7.48 0.73
C ILE A 126 8.98 8.44 0.95
N LYS A 127 8.75 9.38 0.04
CA LYS A 127 7.61 10.30 0.11
C LYS A 127 6.27 9.54 0.03
N TRP A 128 6.13 8.66 -0.95
CA TRP A 128 4.94 7.81 -1.12
C TRP A 128 4.71 6.92 0.12
N LEU A 129 5.76 6.31 0.70
CA LEU A 129 5.63 5.58 1.97
C LEU A 129 5.12 6.50 3.10
N GLY A 130 5.58 7.75 3.17
CA GLY A 130 5.09 8.73 4.13
C GLY A 130 3.60 9.05 3.95
N GLU A 131 3.13 9.17 2.71
CA GLU A 131 1.72 9.35 2.36
C GLU A 131 0.89 8.12 2.79
N VAL A 132 1.31 6.91 2.44
CA VAL A 132 0.63 5.65 2.85
C VAL A 132 0.61 5.47 4.37
N MET A 133 1.68 5.82 5.07
CA MET A 133 1.77 5.74 6.54
C MET A 133 0.93 6.79 7.24
N ALA A 134 0.67 7.94 6.62
CA ALA A 134 -0.24 8.95 7.13
C ALA A 134 -1.72 8.52 6.99
N GLU A 135 -2.07 7.79 5.92
CA GLU A 135 -3.43 7.26 5.72
C GLU A 135 -3.71 5.99 6.55
N THR A 136 -2.75 5.06 6.63
CA THR A 136 -2.95 3.75 7.28
C THR A 136 -2.52 3.70 8.76
N GLY A 137 -1.74 4.70 9.19
CA GLY A 137 -1.30 4.89 10.57
C GLY A 137 -2.29 5.70 11.41
N PRO A 138 -1.99 5.91 12.70
CA PRO A 138 -2.92 6.50 13.65
C PRO A 138 -3.15 8.00 13.40
N SER A 139 -4.33 8.30 12.88
CA SER A 139 -4.81 9.68 12.68
C SER A 139 -4.72 10.53 13.95
N HIS A 140 -4.19 11.74 13.85
CA HIS A 140 -4.13 12.70 14.97
C HIS A 140 -5.49 13.27 15.40
N SER A 141 -6.57 12.97 14.68
CA SER A 141 -7.93 13.27 15.12
C SER A 141 -8.47 12.10 15.96
N GLN A 142 -8.99 12.38 17.16
CA GLN A 142 -9.50 11.39 18.12
C GLN A 142 -10.75 10.61 17.65
N LYS A 143 -11.12 10.67 16.38
CA LYS A 143 -12.45 10.28 15.90
C LYS A 143 -12.61 8.81 15.50
N ASN A 144 -11.53 8.05 15.39
CA ASN A 144 -11.54 6.58 15.26
C ASN A 144 -10.13 6.01 15.51
N GLU A 145 -9.75 5.76 16.78
CA GLU A 145 -8.54 4.97 17.08
C GLU A 145 -8.68 3.51 16.56
N GLU A 146 -9.92 3.02 16.46
CA GLU A 146 -10.31 1.67 16.03
C GLU A 146 -10.14 1.39 14.52
N SER A 147 -9.90 2.43 13.69
CA SER A 147 -9.82 2.29 12.22
C SER A 147 -8.40 2.20 11.65
N ASN A 148 -7.36 2.33 12.49
CA ASN A 148 -5.99 2.42 12.02
C ASN A 148 -5.37 1.02 11.92
N VAL A 149 -4.76 0.69 10.77
CA VAL A 149 -4.21 -0.66 10.53
C VAL A 149 -3.03 -0.93 11.46
N PHE A 150 -2.15 0.06 11.65
CA PHE A 150 -0.99 -0.04 12.53
C PHE A 150 -1.05 1.00 13.63
N ASN A 151 -0.64 0.64 14.86
CA ASN A 151 -0.38 1.64 15.90
C ASN A 151 0.98 2.34 15.67
N ILE A 152 1.26 3.44 16.39
CA ILE A 152 2.49 4.25 16.23
C ILE A 152 3.77 3.39 16.27
N LYS A 153 3.84 2.41 17.18
CA LYS A 153 5.04 1.55 17.31
C LYS A 153 5.18 0.61 16.13
N GLN A 154 4.07 0.02 15.67
CA GLN A 154 4.06 -0.87 14.51
C GLN A 154 4.38 -0.12 13.21
N ALA A 155 3.81 1.07 13.00
CA ALA A 155 4.09 1.91 11.84
C ALA A 155 5.58 2.30 11.76
N ASN A 156 6.17 2.75 12.87
CA ASN A 156 7.60 3.02 12.95
C ASN A 156 8.45 1.77 12.68
N ALA A 157 8.07 0.62 13.22
CA ALA A 157 8.78 -0.64 12.96
C ALA A 157 8.72 -1.06 11.48
N VAL A 158 7.59 -0.87 10.79
CA VAL A 158 7.47 -1.10 9.34
C VAL A 158 8.36 -0.13 8.56
N ILE A 159 8.35 1.16 8.91
CA ILE A 159 9.22 2.17 8.28
C ILE A 159 10.70 1.77 8.45
N ASP A 160 11.12 1.36 9.64
CA ASP A 160 12.51 0.97 9.92
C ASP A 160 12.89 -0.35 9.23
N TYR A 161 11.97 -1.32 9.13
CA TYR A 161 12.16 -2.52 8.30
C TYR A 161 12.37 -2.15 6.82
N LEU A 162 11.56 -1.24 6.27
CA LEU A 162 11.66 -0.82 4.87
C LEU A 162 12.95 -0.05 4.56
N LYS A 163 13.45 0.74 5.53
CA LYS A 163 14.76 1.39 5.44
C LYS A 163 15.88 0.37 5.21
N ILE A 164 15.94 -0.70 6.02
CA ILE A 164 17.04 -1.68 5.95
C ILE A 164 16.86 -2.73 4.85
N SER A 165 15.62 -3.11 4.50
CA SER A 165 15.35 -4.17 3.53
C SER A 165 15.31 -3.69 2.08
N LEU A 166 14.60 -2.58 1.81
CA LEU A 166 14.40 -2.07 0.45
C LEU A 166 15.28 -0.84 0.16
N PHE A 167 15.19 0.19 1.00
CA PHE A 167 15.79 1.50 0.69
C PHE A 167 17.31 1.51 0.78
N GLN A 168 17.90 0.82 1.76
CA GLN A 168 19.35 0.62 1.84
C GLN A 168 19.89 -0.17 0.63
N HIS A 169 19.06 -1.01 0.03
CA HIS A 169 19.40 -1.85 -1.12
C HIS A 169 18.82 -1.33 -2.44
N TYR A 170 18.36 -0.07 -2.49
CA TYR A 170 17.58 0.45 -3.63
C TYR A 170 18.26 0.26 -4.99
N LYS A 171 19.57 0.51 -5.06
CA LYS A 171 20.37 0.35 -6.28
C LYS A 171 20.49 -1.11 -6.75
N LEU A 172 20.38 -2.09 -5.85
CA LEU A 172 20.29 -3.50 -6.22
C LEU A 172 18.95 -3.79 -6.92
N TYR A 173 17.83 -3.30 -6.38
CA TYR A 173 16.51 -3.49 -7.00
C TYR A 173 16.35 -2.71 -8.31
N GLU A 174 16.86 -1.47 -8.39
CA GLU A 174 16.92 -0.69 -9.63
C GLU A 174 17.70 -1.45 -10.72
N PHE A 175 18.90 -1.95 -10.39
CA PHE A 175 19.69 -2.83 -11.28
C PHE A 175 18.90 -4.10 -11.68
N LEU A 176 18.20 -4.74 -10.73
CA LEU A 176 17.42 -5.96 -10.97
C LEU A 176 16.23 -5.77 -11.93
N PHE A 177 15.69 -4.56 -12.00
CA PHE A 177 14.58 -4.23 -12.90
C PHE A 177 15.04 -3.70 -14.25
N TYR A 178 16.15 -2.95 -14.32
CA TYR A 178 16.52 -2.19 -15.54
C TYR A 178 17.83 -2.57 -16.20
N SER A 179 18.71 -3.31 -15.54
CA SER A 179 19.94 -3.73 -16.20
C SER A 179 19.62 -4.71 -17.31
N THR A 180 19.91 -4.28 -18.54
CA THR A 180 20.05 -5.19 -19.67
C THR A 180 21.03 -6.28 -19.26
N ARG A 181 20.60 -7.55 -19.31
CA ARG A 181 21.56 -8.66 -19.22
C ARG A 181 22.52 -8.48 -20.38
N GLU A 182 23.78 -8.18 -20.09
CA GLU A 182 24.85 -8.35 -21.07
C GLU A 182 24.88 -9.85 -21.40
N GLU A 183 24.32 -10.19 -22.56
CA GLU A 183 24.47 -11.51 -23.12
C GLU A 183 25.94 -11.65 -23.50
N ILE A 184 26.71 -12.31 -22.63
CA ILE A 184 28.06 -12.73 -22.96
C ILE A 184 27.93 -13.82 -24.03
N VAL A 185 27.86 -13.38 -25.28
CA VAL A 185 27.98 -14.24 -26.46
C VAL A 185 29.41 -14.79 -26.43
N ILE A 186 29.58 -15.94 -25.78
CA ILE A 186 30.80 -16.73 -25.90
C ILE A 186 30.81 -17.29 -27.32
N GLY A 187 31.38 -16.53 -28.24
CA GLY A 187 31.65 -17.00 -29.60
C GLY A 187 32.57 -18.22 -29.52
N THR A 188 32.01 -19.40 -29.77
CA THR A 188 32.80 -20.60 -30.03
C THR A 188 33.41 -20.50 -31.42
N GLU A 189 34.47 -19.72 -31.52
CA GLU A 189 35.43 -19.81 -32.62
C GLU A 189 36.39 -20.96 -32.31
N VAL A 190 36.18 -22.12 -32.98
CA VAL A 190 37.14 -22.94 -33.77
C VAL A 190 36.37 -24.11 -34.38
#